data_AF-M5S913-F1
#
_entry.id   AF-M5S913-F1
#
_cell.length_a   1.000
_cell.length_b   1.000
_cell.length_c   1.000
_cell.angle_alpha   90.00
_cell.angle_beta   90.00
_cell.angle_gamma   90.00
#
_symmetry.space_group_name_H-M   'P 1'
#
loop_
_entity.id
_entity.type
_entity.pdbx_description
1 polymer ?
#
loop_
_entity_poly.entity_id
_entity_poly.type
_entity_poly.pdbx_seq_one_letter_code
_entity_poly.pdbx_strand_id
1 'polypeptide(L)'
;MSESSARETTNPNELDSSGVPLSSSSTEETGPDPNWTPPDPVLSEATALDPLAPNEPLEDAGNDVETTQEAVVRRSSDPSANKKKWTKASNWRPRMVRWQRQLARVNALESTLQAEDDQTIRKRSLALRYRAMAGEKLSELLPEAYALCREAGRRSLSMRHYDVQILGGIALFEGHITEMQTGEGKTLTATLPLYLHSLVGKGAHLATVNDYLAKRDAEWMMPLFEMLGVSVGIIQTEDDQGGRRKSYGAAITYGTAKEFGFDFLRDRLLLRAQNRMQTEMLGSGDGGFSNSGDQVVMRGMHFCLVDEADSILIDEARTPLIIGSIEDTVRDQIIETYKWAAENAPLFELDEHFEIDDETKRYELTARGRSKVRALPKSDLVRTMGLVDMYEYIERSIKTHREFLLNRQYVIRPSEKDPNVDEIVIVDEFTGRLAEGRKWRDGIHQSIEAKEGVEISVPTGQAARIT
;
A
#
# COMPACT_ATOMS: atom_id res chain seq x y z
N MET A 1 -68.71 42.87 34.83
CA MET A 1 -69.47 41.64 34.53
C MET A 1 -68.48 40.74 33.78
N SER A 2 -67.70 39.92 34.48
CA SER A 2 -68.07 38.64 35.14
C SER A 2 -67.96 37.47 34.15
N GLU A 3 -67.27 36.36 34.42
CA GLU A 3 -66.57 35.94 35.65
C GLU A 3 -65.49 34.86 35.36
N SER A 4 -64.59 34.67 36.34
CA SER A 4 -63.91 33.44 36.84
C SER A 4 -63.99 32.11 36.05
N SER A 5 -63.07 31.14 36.13
CA SER A 5 -61.75 30.93 36.80
C SER A 5 -61.25 29.51 36.43
N ALA A 6 -60.01 29.05 36.60
CA ALA A 6 -58.69 29.64 36.91
C ALA A 6 -57.63 28.69 36.25
N ARG A 7 -56.44 28.25 36.70
CA ARG A 7 -55.52 28.29 37.89
C ARG A 7 -54.08 28.44 37.31
N GLU A 8 -53.00 28.87 37.98
CA GLU A 8 -52.27 28.36 39.17
C GLU A 8 -51.85 26.87 39.03
N THR A 9 -50.64 26.39 39.36
CA THR A 9 -49.32 26.95 39.75
C THR A 9 -48.28 25.78 39.59
N THR A 10 -46.94 25.88 39.62
CA THR A 10 -45.96 26.94 39.97
C THR A 10 -44.62 26.71 39.19
N ASN A 11 -43.65 27.62 39.38
CA ASN A 11 -42.18 27.44 39.24
C ASN A 11 -41.56 27.97 40.59
N PRO A 12 -40.25 28.26 40.86
CA PRO A 12 -39.02 28.24 40.01
C PRO A 12 -37.70 27.80 40.73
N ASN A 13 -36.55 27.93 40.05
CA ASN A 13 -35.20 28.36 40.56
C ASN A 13 -34.45 27.55 41.66
N GLU A 14 -33.11 27.64 41.88
CA GLU A 14 -31.98 28.26 41.15
C GLU A 14 -30.62 27.56 41.48
N LEU A 15 -29.51 28.10 40.95
CA LEU A 15 -28.11 27.69 41.19
C LEU A 15 -27.60 27.99 42.63
N ASP A 16 -26.51 27.33 43.04
CA ASP A 16 -25.63 27.79 44.13
C ASP A 16 -24.16 27.96 43.68
N SER A 17 -23.51 28.90 44.35
CA SER A 17 -22.19 29.51 44.17
C SER A 17 -21.01 28.67 44.68
N SER A 18 -20.88 27.40 44.27
CA SER A 18 -19.72 26.56 44.63
C SER A 18 -19.11 25.69 43.51
N GLY A 19 -19.83 25.47 42.40
CA GLY A 19 -19.20 24.99 41.15
C GLY A 19 -18.76 23.52 41.09
N VAL A 20 -19.31 22.62 41.92
CA VAL A 20 -19.05 21.17 41.83
C VAL A 20 -20.35 20.36 42.02
N PRO A 21 -20.76 19.50 41.07
CA PRO A 21 -21.79 18.48 41.29
C PRO A 21 -21.20 17.24 41.99
N LEU A 22 -21.93 16.68 42.97
CA LEU A 22 -21.53 15.47 43.70
C LEU A 22 -22.05 14.17 43.05
N SER A 23 -21.40 13.06 43.42
CA SER A 23 -21.39 11.78 42.67
C SER A 23 -22.24 10.65 43.26
N SER A 24 -22.80 9.80 42.38
CA SER A 24 -23.08 8.37 42.60
C SER A 24 -23.38 7.68 41.25
N SER A 25 -23.06 6.41 40.98
CA SER A 25 -22.35 5.39 41.78
C SER A 25 -21.68 4.31 40.92
N SER A 26 -20.43 3.96 41.26
CA SER A 26 -19.79 2.62 41.20
C SER A 26 -20.02 1.68 39.99
N THR A 27 -18.95 1.48 39.22
CA THR A 27 -18.45 0.14 38.81
C THR A 27 -16.96 0.05 39.17
N GLU A 28 -16.45 -1.16 39.42
CA GLU A 28 -15.16 -1.37 40.07
C GLU A 28 -13.98 -1.35 39.07
N GLU A 29 -12.99 -0.48 39.30
CA GLU A 29 -11.66 -0.60 38.70
C GLU A 29 -10.69 -1.26 39.71
N THR A 30 -10.02 -2.33 39.30
CA THR A 30 -8.96 -2.96 40.09
C THR A 30 -7.62 -2.28 39.83
N GLY A 31 -7.05 -1.61 40.84
CA GLY A 31 -5.70 -1.05 40.77
C GLY A 31 -4.60 -2.12 40.67
N PRO A 32 -3.39 -1.77 40.20
CA PRO A 32 -2.30 -2.72 39.98
C PRO A 32 -1.69 -3.25 41.28
N ASP A 33 -1.18 -4.49 41.22
CA ASP A 33 -0.53 -5.19 42.33
C ASP A 33 0.82 -4.52 42.70
N PRO A 34 1.02 -4.08 43.96
CA PRO A 34 2.26 -3.44 44.40
C PRO A 34 3.48 -4.37 44.49
N ASN A 35 3.33 -5.69 44.23
CA ASN A 35 4.42 -6.66 44.21
C ASN A 35 4.85 -7.11 42.78
N TRP A 36 4.33 -6.48 41.71
CA TRP A 36 4.73 -6.88 40.35
C TRP A 36 6.14 -6.39 39.97
N THR A 37 7.08 -7.32 39.83
CA THR A 37 8.39 -7.09 39.19
C THR A 37 8.39 -7.60 37.74
N PRO A 38 8.89 -6.82 36.77
CA PRO A 38 9.02 -7.27 35.38
C PRO A 38 10.12 -8.35 35.25
N PRO A 39 9.98 -9.32 34.33
CA PRO A 39 11.05 -10.27 34.02
C PRO A 39 12.19 -9.59 33.24
N ASP A 40 13.43 -10.01 33.50
CA ASP A 40 14.60 -9.50 32.77
C ASP A 40 14.53 -9.81 31.26
N PRO A 41 15.06 -8.92 30.40
CA PRO A 41 15.13 -9.18 28.97
C PRO A 41 16.13 -10.31 28.67
N VAL A 42 15.63 -11.42 28.14
CA VAL A 42 16.46 -12.56 27.73
C VAL A 42 17.39 -12.13 26.59
N LEU A 43 18.68 -12.00 26.91
CA LEU A 43 19.74 -11.86 25.93
C LEU A 43 19.81 -13.15 25.09
N SER A 44 19.50 -13.05 23.80
CA SER A 44 19.71 -14.14 22.85
C SER A 44 21.22 -14.34 22.66
N GLU A 45 21.78 -15.41 23.23
CA GLU A 45 23.20 -15.73 23.10
C GLU A 45 23.57 -16.00 21.63
N ALA A 46 24.30 -15.05 21.03
CA ALA A 46 24.90 -15.24 19.72
C ALA A 46 25.98 -16.33 19.81
N THR A 47 25.68 -17.52 19.29
CA THR A 47 26.54 -18.70 19.43
C THR A 47 27.86 -18.49 18.70
N ALA A 48 28.97 -18.43 19.45
CA ALA A 48 30.29 -18.25 18.89
C ALA A 48 30.75 -19.50 18.11
N LEU A 49 31.25 -19.30 16.89
CA LEU A 49 31.96 -20.31 16.12
C LEU A 49 33.46 -19.99 16.12
N ASP A 50 34.22 -20.77 16.90
CA ASP A 50 35.68 -20.73 16.95
C ASP A 50 36.28 -21.81 15.99
N PRO A 51 37.54 -21.71 15.52
CA PRO A 51 37.92 -22.24 14.21
C PRO A 51 38.95 -23.41 14.20
N LEU A 52 39.42 -23.75 12.98
CA LEU A 52 40.63 -24.55 12.61
C LEU A 52 40.49 -26.09 12.46
N ALA A 53 40.24 -26.54 11.21
CA ALA A 53 41.10 -27.39 10.34
C ALA A 53 41.76 -28.72 10.88
N PRO A 54 42.48 -29.55 10.07
CA PRO A 54 42.66 -29.61 8.59
C PRO A 54 42.52 -31.03 7.94
N ASN A 55 42.64 -31.13 6.60
CA ASN A 55 43.12 -32.29 5.78
C ASN A 55 42.27 -33.61 5.75
N GLU A 56 42.29 -34.53 4.75
CA GLU A 56 42.84 -34.71 3.37
C GLU A 56 42.16 -35.98 2.72
N PRO A 57 42.55 -36.56 1.55
CA PRO A 57 42.39 -36.11 0.14
C PRO A 57 41.73 -37.18 -0.80
N LEU A 58 41.89 -37.04 -2.15
CA LEU A 58 41.69 -38.04 -3.25
C LEU A 58 40.23 -38.30 -3.72
N GLU A 59 39.93 -38.78 -4.95
CA GLU A 59 40.75 -39.25 -6.10
C GLU A 59 40.53 -38.43 -7.41
N ASP A 60 41.21 -38.84 -8.50
CA ASP A 60 41.42 -38.12 -9.78
C ASP A 60 40.77 -38.81 -11.00
N ALA A 61 40.49 -38.05 -12.07
CA ALA A 61 40.13 -38.55 -13.41
C ALA A 61 40.41 -37.51 -14.52
N GLY A 62 41.36 -37.79 -15.42
CA GLY A 62 41.61 -37.02 -16.65
C GLY A 62 40.46 -37.09 -17.68
N ASN A 63 40.49 -36.41 -18.83
CA ASN A 63 41.58 -35.84 -19.64
C ASN A 63 41.06 -34.54 -20.33
N ASP A 64 41.76 -33.74 -21.15
CA ASP A 64 42.91 -33.91 -22.05
C ASP A 64 43.81 -32.64 -22.10
N VAL A 65 44.91 -32.68 -22.85
CA VAL A 65 45.95 -31.63 -22.94
C VAL A 65 45.96 -30.93 -24.30
N GLU A 66 46.15 -29.61 -24.33
CA GLU A 66 46.89 -28.97 -25.43
C GLU A 66 47.80 -27.81 -24.98
N THR A 67 48.96 -27.75 -25.63
CA THR A 67 50.16 -26.91 -25.44
C THR A 67 49.96 -25.42 -25.86
N THR A 68 50.77 -24.40 -25.50
CA THR A 68 52.13 -24.34 -24.90
C THR A 68 52.44 -22.94 -24.28
N GLN A 69 53.45 -22.92 -23.41
CA GLN A 69 54.54 -21.92 -23.21
C GLN A 69 54.63 -20.71 -24.18
N GLU A 70 55.10 -19.50 -23.83
CA GLU A 70 55.58 -18.88 -22.56
C GLU A 70 55.52 -17.32 -22.71
N ALA A 71 56.11 -16.38 -21.94
CA ALA A 71 57.29 -16.36 -21.06
C ALA A 71 57.24 -15.24 -19.99
N VAL A 72 58.28 -15.14 -19.16
CA VAL A 72 58.49 -14.14 -18.08
C VAL A 72 59.48 -13.03 -18.49
N VAL A 73 59.21 -11.77 -18.10
CA VAL A 73 60.27 -10.77 -17.79
C VAL A 73 59.91 -10.00 -16.50
N ARG A 74 60.91 -9.74 -15.63
CA ARG A 74 60.74 -9.08 -14.33
C ARG A 74 60.99 -7.56 -14.38
N ARG A 75 60.59 -6.86 -13.31
CA ARG A 75 60.75 -5.41 -13.08
C ARG A 75 62.18 -4.91 -13.36
N SER A 76 62.29 -3.73 -13.97
CA SER A 76 63.44 -2.84 -13.85
C SER A 76 63.00 -1.50 -13.23
N SER A 77 63.89 -0.84 -12.48
CA SER A 77 63.60 0.39 -11.75
C SER A 77 64.52 1.52 -12.19
N ASP A 78 63.98 2.51 -12.91
CA ASP A 78 64.67 3.74 -13.31
C ASP A 78 63.90 4.98 -12.81
N PRO A 79 64.47 5.80 -11.90
CA PRO A 79 63.81 7.00 -11.39
C PRO A 79 63.71 8.19 -12.37
N SER A 80 64.40 8.15 -13.52
CA SER A 80 64.72 9.35 -14.31
C SER A 80 63.71 9.71 -15.41
N ALA A 81 62.82 8.79 -15.79
CA ALA A 81 62.07 8.87 -17.05
C ALA A 81 60.68 9.57 -17.01
N ASN A 82 60.30 10.24 -15.91
CA ASN A 82 58.93 10.77 -15.73
C ASN A 82 58.76 12.30 -15.94
N LYS A 83 59.35 12.84 -17.01
CA LYS A 83 59.12 14.24 -17.48
C LYS A 83 58.37 14.30 -18.82
N LYS A 84 57.17 13.71 -18.92
CA LYS A 84 56.11 14.06 -19.90
C LYS A 84 54.79 13.27 -19.68
N LYS A 85 53.72 14.01 -19.36
CA LYS A 85 52.25 13.69 -19.42
C LYS A 85 51.44 13.97 -18.14
N TRP A 86 51.70 15.10 -17.49
CA TRP A 86 50.61 15.81 -16.80
C TRP A 86 49.65 16.38 -17.86
N THR A 87 48.40 15.89 -17.87
CA THR A 87 47.16 16.34 -18.59
C THR A 87 46.38 15.19 -19.25
N LYS A 88 45.79 14.30 -18.43
CA LYS A 88 44.53 13.65 -18.81
C LYS A 88 43.38 14.44 -18.19
N ALA A 89 42.67 15.23 -18.99
CA ALA A 89 41.52 16.02 -18.55
C ALA A 89 40.24 15.17 -18.41
N SER A 90 40.34 14.04 -17.69
CA SER A 90 39.30 13.00 -17.63
C SER A 90 38.64 12.93 -16.24
N ASN A 91 37.78 13.90 -15.92
CA ASN A 91 36.64 13.75 -14.98
C ASN A 91 35.71 14.99 -14.89
N TRP A 92 35.70 15.89 -15.88
CA TRP A 92 34.77 17.03 -15.89
C TRP A 92 33.34 16.56 -16.21
N ARG A 93 32.55 16.26 -15.17
CA ARG A 93 31.10 15.99 -15.29
C ARG A 93 30.34 17.33 -15.43
N PRO A 94 29.80 17.70 -16.61
CA PRO A 94 29.27 19.07 -16.81
C PRO A 94 28.08 19.42 -15.90
N ARG A 95 27.26 18.40 -15.53
CA ARG A 95 26.17 18.56 -14.57
C ARG A 95 26.67 19.06 -13.20
N MET A 96 27.75 18.48 -12.66
CA MET A 96 28.32 18.89 -11.37
C MET A 96 28.81 20.35 -11.38
N VAL A 97 29.45 20.79 -12.47
CA VAL A 97 29.92 22.19 -12.58
C VAL A 97 28.75 23.18 -12.59
N ARG A 98 27.64 22.84 -13.25
CA ARG A 98 26.39 23.62 -13.17
C ARG A 98 25.77 23.58 -11.77
N TRP A 99 25.75 22.44 -11.09
CA TRP A 99 25.24 22.33 -9.73
C TRP A 99 26.09 23.11 -8.72
N GLN A 100 27.42 23.09 -8.85
CA GLN A 100 28.34 23.94 -8.09
C GLN A 100 28.08 25.45 -8.29
N ARG A 101 27.69 25.87 -9.50
CA ARG A 101 27.27 27.27 -9.76
C ARG A 101 25.95 27.62 -9.07
N GLN A 102 24.99 26.68 -8.99
CA GLN A 102 23.74 26.90 -8.25
C GLN A 102 23.98 26.90 -6.73
N LEU A 103 24.81 25.98 -6.21
CA LEU A 103 25.31 25.98 -4.83
C LEU A 103 25.98 27.30 -4.47
N ALA A 104 26.85 27.85 -5.33
CA ALA A 104 27.48 29.15 -5.10
C ALA A 104 26.46 30.29 -5.00
N ARG A 105 25.34 30.24 -5.76
CA ARG A 105 24.22 31.18 -5.64
C ARG A 105 23.42 31.00 -4.35
N VAL A 106 23.23 29.76 -3.87
CA VAL A 106 22.63 29.47 -2.55
C VAL A 106 23.49 30.03 -1.42
N ASN A 107 24.79 29.70 -1.42
CA ASN A 107 25.74 30.16 -0.40
C ASN A 107 25.86 31.70 -0.36
N ALA A 108 25.76 32.37 -1.52
CA ALA A 108 25.84 33.83 -1.60
C ALA A 108 24.66 34.57 -0.96
N LEU A 109 23.51 33.91 -0.76
CA LEU A 109 22.33 34.48 -0.08
C LEU A 109 22.38 34.28 1.44
N GLU A 110 23.20 33.34 1.93
CA GLU A 110 23.16 32.87 3.31
C GLU A 110 23.43 33.98 4.34
N SER A 111 24.43 34.84 4.12
CA SER A 111 24.75 35.97 5.02
C SER A 111 23.67 37.05 5.04
N THR A 112 22.84 37.17 4.00
CA THR A 112 21.70 38.09 3.98
C THR A 112 20.54 37.50 4.78
N LEU A 113 20.18 36.24 4.50
CA LEU A 113 19.07 35.58 5.20
C LEU A 113 19.36 35.37 6.69
N GLN A 114 20.62 35.12 7.09
CA GLN A 114 21.03 35.05 8.50
C GLN A 114 20.81 36.34 9.30
N ALA A 115 20.79 37.49 8.64
CA ALA A 115 20.57 38.80 9.27
C ALA A 115 19.10 39.25 9.30
N GLU A 116 18.21 38.54 8.59
CA GLU A 116 16.78 38.86 8.52
C GLU A 116 15.97 38.22 9.66
N ASP A 117 14.82 38.81 10.01
CA ASP A 117 13.90 38.26 11.00
C ASP A 117 12.95 37.20 10.40
N ASP A 118 12.33 36.39 11.25
CA ASP A 118 11.47 35.28 10.83
C ASP A 118 10.26 35.75 10.01
N GLN A 119 9.74 36.97 10.25
CA GLN A 119 8.67 37.51 9.42
C GLN A 119 9.16 37.82 8.01
N THR A 120 10.39 38.30 7.85
CA THR A 120 10.98 38.58 6.52
C THR A 120 11.29 37.29 5.77
N ILE A 121 11.82 36.26 6.43
CA ILE A 121 11.97 34.91 5.87
C ILE A 121 10.62 34.36 5.37
N ARG A 122 9.55 34.47 6.16
CA ARG A 122 8.21 34.02 5.77
C ARG A 122 7.59 34.86 4.64
N LYS A 123 7.85 36.19 4.62
CA LYS A 123 7.44 37.08 3.52
C LYS A 123 8.15 36.73 2.20
N ARG A 124 9.45 36.39 2.24
CA ARG A 124 10.21 35.91 1.07
C ARG A 124 9.67 34.58 0.52
N SER A 125 9.38 33.62 1.40
CA SER A 125 8.72 32.35 1.00
C SER A 125 7.39 32.60 0.29
N LEU A 126 6.55 33.47 0.86
CA LEU A 126 5.27 33.83 0.24
C LEU A 126 5.45 34.53 -1.13
N ALA A 127 6.46 35.39 -1.29
CA ALA A 127 6.78 36.01 -2.57
C ALA A 127 7.26 35.00 -3.62
N LEU A 128 8.07 34.00 -3.24
CA LEU A 128 8.44 32.88 -4.11
C LEU A 128 7.23 32.05 -4.53
N ARG A 129 6.29 31.78 -3.61
CA ARG A 129 5.05 31.07 -3.92
C ARG A 129 4.22 31.81 -4.96
N TYR A 130 4.05 33.12 -4.84
CA TYR A 130 3.36 33.91 -5.86
C TYR A 130 4.09 33.91 -7.23
N ARG A 131 5.43 33.98 -7.24
CA ARG A 131 6.23 33.88 -8.47
C ARG A 131 6.10 32.51 -9.16
N ALA A 132 6.14 31.42 -8.40
CA ALA A 132 5.92 30.06 -8.91
C ALA A 132 4.49 29.88 -9.45
N MET A 133 3.48 30.41 -8.75
CA MET A 133 2.08 30.37 -9.20
C MET A 133 1.82 31.25 -10.43
N ALA A 134 2.58 32.33 -10.62
CA ALA A 134 2.58 33.15 -11.84
C ALA A 134 3.33 32.51 -13.03
N GLY A 135 3.97 31.36 -12.83
CA GLY A 135 4.65 30.60 -13.88
C GLY A 135 6.16 30.87 -14.05
N GLU A 136 6.81 31.54 -13.10
CA GLU A 136 8.29 31.62 -13.08
C GLU A 136 8.89 30.21 -12.91
N LYS A 137 9.98 29.90 -13.63
CA LYS A 137 10.51 28.53 -13.64
C LYS A 137 11.14 28.19 -12.29
N LEU A 138 10.82 27.02 -11.75
CA LEU A 138 11.41 26.52 -10.50
C LEU A 138 12.95 26.50 -10.55
N SER A 139 13.57 26.28 -11.71
CA SER A 139 15.03 26.32 -11.90
C SER A 139 15.66 27.72 -11.78
N GLU A 140 14.86 28.77 -11.95
CA GLU A 140 15.24 30.18 -11.77
C GLU A 140 15.05 30.59 -10.30
N LEU A 141 13.98 30.11 -9.65
CA LEU A 141 13.69 30.25 -8.21
C LEU A 141 14.61 29.44 -7.28
N LEU A 142 15.14 28.31 -7.76
CA LEU A 142 15.83 27.29 -6.94
C LEU A 142 16.83 27.86 -5.93
N PRO A 143 17.76 28.78 -6.29
CA PRO A 143 18.77 29.22 -5.33
C PRO A 143 18.21 30.05 -4.17
N GLU A 144 17.16 30.84 -4.43
CA GLU A 144 16.48 31.61 -3.38
C GLU A 144 15.64 30.68 -2.51
N ALA A 145 14.94 29.71 -3.11
CA ALA A 145 14.17 28.70 -2.39
C ALA A 145 15.06 27.82 -1.49
N TYR A 146 16.20 27.34 -2.01
CA TYR A 146 17.10 26.45 -1.26
C TYR A 146 17.86 27.20 -0.16
N ALA A 147 18.18 28.49 -0.36
CA ALA A 147 18.75 29.33 0.70
C ALA A 147 17.75 29.58 1.85
N LEU A 148 16.47 29.85 1.53
CA LEU A 148 15.41 29.98 2.55
C LEU A 148 15.15 28.66 3.27
N CYS A 149 15.15 27.53 2.56
CA CYS A 149 14.98 26.19 3.15
C CYS A 149 16.15 25.84 4.10
N ARG A 150 17.40 26.15 3.72
CA ARG A 150 18.57 26.04 4.59
C ARG A 150 18.45 26.90 5.85
N GLU A 151 18.03 28.15 5.70
CA GLU A 151 17.92 29.08 6.83
C GLU A 151 16.77 28.70 7.78
N ALA A 152 15.64 28.23 7.23
CA ALA A 152 14.54 27.68 8.02
C ALA A 152 14.98 26.44 8.81
N GLY A 153 15.73 25.51 8.20
CA GLY A 153 16.30 24.35 8.92
C GLY A 153 17.28 24.76 10.02
N ARG A 154 18.13 25.77 9.76
CA ARG A 154 19.06 26.33 10.77
C ARG A 154 18.32 26.91 11.98
N ARG A 155 17.17 27.56 11.78
CA ARG A 155 16.40 28.22 12.86
C ARG A 155 15.46 27.27 13.61
N SER A 156 14.69 26.47 12.86
CA SER A 156 13.62 25.63 13.43
C SER A 156 14.10 24.26 13.94
N LEU A 157 15.13 23.69 13.32
CA LEU A 157 15.66 22.36 13.66
C LEU A 157 17.09 22.39 14.22
N SER A 158 17.73 23.57 14.27
CA SER A 158 19.19 23.72 14.49
C SER A 158 20.06 22.99 13.44
N MET A 159 19.51 22.66 12.27
CA MET A 159 20.17 21.86 11.22
C MET A 159 20.33 22.67 9.93
N ARG A 160 21.55 23.17 9.68
CA ARG A 160 21.92 23.82 8.41
C ARG A 160 22.30 22.77 7.38
N HIS A 161 21.62 22.72 6.22
CA HIS A 161 21.99 21.81 5.12
C HIS A 161 23.44 22.00 4.69
N TYR A 162 24.21 20.92 4.67
CA TYR A 162 25.57 20.89 4.13
C TYR A 162 25.58 21.13 2.61
N ASP A 163 26.73 21.52 2.08
CA ASP A 163 26.86 21.84 0.66
C ASP A 163 26.69 20.59 -0.23
N VAL A 164 27.02 19.40 0.27
CA VAL A 164 26.71 18.11 -0.38
C VAL A 164 25.20 17.82 -0.41
N GLN A 165 24.47 18.20 0.64
CA GLN A 165 23.00 18.06 0.71
C GLN A 165 22.31 19.03 -0.26
N ILE A 166 22.81 20.27 -0.39
CA ILE A 166 22.33 21.20 -1.43
C ILE A 166 22.57 20.63 -2.84
N LEU A 167 23.74 20.03 -3.11
CA LEU A 167 24.03 19.38 -4.39
C LEU A 167 23.11 18.17 -4.65
N GLY A 168 22.85 17.36 -3.63
CA GLY A 168 21.87 16.26 -3.69
C GLY A 168 20.46 16.76 -3.98
N GLY A 169 19.99 17.77 -3.25
CA GLY A 169 18.69 18.41 -3.50
C GLY A 169 18.56 18.99 -4.91
N ILE A 170 19.66 19.49 -5.52
CA ILE A 170 19.65 19.94 -6.92
C ILE A 170 19.51 18.77 -7.89
N ALA A 171 20.17 17.64 -7.62
CA ALA A 171 20.04 16.43 -8.43
C ALA A 171 18.63 15.80 -8.33
N LEU A 172 18.03 15.76 -7.13
CA LEU A 172 16.64 15.33 -6.92
C LEU A 172 15.64 16.21 -7.70
N PHE A 173 15.81 17.54 -7.65
CA PHE A 173 14.98 18.49 -8.43
C PHE A 173 15.08 18.28 -9.96
N GLU A 174 16.23 17.83 -10.46
CA GLU A 174 16.41 17.48 -11.87
C GLU A 174 15.91 16.07 -12.25
N GLY A 175 15.23 15.37 -11.33
CA GLY A 175 14.71 14.02 -11.57
C GLY A 175 15.84 12.99 -11.67
N HIS A 176 16.80 13.02 -10.75
CA HIS A 176 17.85 12.01 -10.64
C HIS A 176 17.81 11.32 -9.29
N ILE A 177 18.09 10.02 -9.26
CA ILE A 177 18.41 9.29 -8.03
C ILE A 177 19.72 9.88 -7.47
N THR A 178 19.70 10.24 -6.19
CA THR A 178 20.88 10.75 -5.48
C THR A 178 21.31 9.71 -4.46
N GLU A 179 22.38 8.97 -4.78
CA GLU A 179 23.01 8.07 -3.82
C GLU A 179 23.63 8.91 -2.68
N MET A 180 23.16 8.69 -1.46
CA MET A 180 23.64 9.34 -0.24
C MET A 180 23.84 8.26 0.82
N GLN A 181 25.04 8.18 1.39
CA GLN A 181 25.40 7.16 2.37
C GLN A 181 24.61 7.36 3.67
N THR A 182 24.36 6.27 4.40
CA THR A 182 23.59 6.31 5.66
C THR A 182 24.26 7.25 6.67
N GLY A 183 23.53 8.28 7.11
CA GLY A 183 24.05 9.36 7.96
C GLY A 183 24.21 10.71 7.25
N GLU A 184 24.28 10.76 5.91
CA GLU A 184 24.39 12.00 5.11
C GLU A 184 23.11 12.88 5.14
N GLY A 185 22.08 12.50 5.89
CA GLY A 185 20.86 13.31 6.09
C GLY A 185 19.92 13.35 4.89
N LYS A 186 19.49 12.18 4.38
CA LYS A 186 18.49 12.04 3.30
C LYS A 186 17.20 12.81 3.62
N THR A 187 16.61 12.60 4.80
CA THR A 187 15.41 13.29 5.30
C THR A 187 15.53 14.82 5.23
N LEU A 188 16.62 15.40 5.73
CA LEU A 188 16.83 16.85 5.67
C LEU A 188 17.02 17.31 4.21
N THR A 189 17.74 16.54 3.40
CA THR A 189 17.97 16.85 1.98
C THR A 189 16.67 16.87 1.17
N ALA A 190 15.74 15.96 1.47
CA ALA A 190 14.43 15.87 0.82
C ALA A 190 13.59 17.15 0.96
N THR A 191 13.77 17.92 2.04
CA THR A 191 13.03 19.18 2.25
C THR A 191 13.25 20.22 1.15
N LEU A 192 14.43 20.21 0.50
CA LEU A 192 14.82 21.17 -0.54
C LEU A 192 13.92 21.07 -1.80
N PRO A 193 13.85 19.93 -2.53
CA PRO A 193 12.95 19.79 -3.66
C PRO A 193 11.47 19.78 -3.26
N LEU A 194 11.09 19.21 -2.11
CA LEU A 194 9.71 19.22 -1.62
C LEU A 194 9.19 20.65 -1.45
N TYR A 195 9.97 21.51 -0.77
CA TYR A 195 9.65 22.93 -0.63
C TYR A 195 9.48 23.60 -2.00
N LEU A 196 10.49 23.48 -2.88
CA LEU A 196 10.48 24.14 -4.19
C LEU A 196 9.30 23.70 -5.09
N HIS A 197 8.93 22.42 -5.10
CA HIS A 197 7.76 21.95 -5.85
C HIS A 197 6.42 22.33 -5.19
N SER A 198 6.35 22.41 -3.86
CA SER A 198 5.14 22.84 -3.14
C SER A 198 4.68 24.26 -3.51
N LEU A 199 5.62 25.15 -3.89
CA LEU A 199 5.36 26.54 -4.25
C LEU A 199 4.37 26.70 -5.43
N VAL A 200 4.29 25.70 -6.32
CA VAL A 200 3.35 25.71 -7.47
C VAL A 200 1.89 25.50 -7.01
N GLY A 201 1.66 25.04 -5.77
CA GLY A 201 0.33 24.77 -5.21
C GLY A 201 -0.36 23.51 -5.74
N LYS A 202 0.32 22.73 -6.58
CA LYS A 202 -0.18 21.44 -7.11
C LYS A 202 0.15 20.25 -6.20
N GLY A 203 1.06 20.44 -5.25
CA GLY A 203 1.50 19.42 -4.30
C GLY A 203 2.87 18.84 -4.61
N ALA A 204 3.56 18.41 -3.56
CA ALA A 204 4.77 17.61 -3.60
C ALA A 204 4.59 16.44 -2.62
N HIS A 205 4.72 15.20 -3.09
CA HIS A 205 4.60 14.01 -2.26
C HIS A 205 5.98 13.49 -1.84
N LEU A 206 6.10 12.94 -0.62
CA LEU A 206 7.21 12.06 -0.25
C LEU A 206 6.68 10.66 0.02
N ALA A 207 7.18 9.68 -0.73
CA ALA A 207 6.92 8.27 -0.54
C ALA A 207 8.10 7.60 0.19
N THR A 208 7.79 6.80 1.21
CA THR A 208 8.74 5.94 1.93
C THR A 208 8.13 4.54 2.17
N VAL A 209 8.88 3.62 2.77
CA VAL A 209 8.52 2.19 2.84
C VAL A 209 7.48 1.84 3.91
N ASN A 210 7.30 2.66 4.96
CA ASN A 210 6.29 2.40 5.99
C ASN A 210 5.75 3.67 6.68
N ASP A 211 4.56 3.54 7.26
CA ASP A 211 3.80 4.62 7.90
C ASP A 211 4.53 5.27 9.08
N TYR A 212 5.34 4.51 9.83
CA TYR A 212 6.15 5.05 10.93
C TYR A 212 7.21 6.03 10.41
N LEU A 213 7.93 5.67 9.35
CA LEU A 213 8.89 6.58 8.71
C LEU A 213 8.18 7.79 8.09
N ALA A 214 7.05 7.58 7.42
CA ALA A 214 6.26 8.65 6.81
C ALA A 214 5.80 9.69 7.86
N LYS A 215 5.32 9.22 9.01
CA LYS A 215 4.93 10.07 10.14
C LYS A 215 6.12 10.76 10.80
N ARG A 216 7.14 10.00 11.18
CA ARG A 216 8.35 10.49 11.86
C ARG A 216 9.03 11.61 11.06
N ASP A 217 9.21 11.41 9.75
CA ASP A 217 9.94 12.37 8.92
C ASP A 217 9.08 13.59 8.54
N ALA A 218 7.76 13.43 8.47
CA ALA A 218 6.84 14.55 8.36
C ALA A 218 6.87 15.42 9.64
N GLU A 219 6.67 14.82 10.81
CA GLU A 219 6.65 15.50 12.11
C GLU A 219 8.00 16.17 12.42
N TRP A 220 9.12 15.49 12.16
CA TRP A 220 10.46 16.03 12.37
C TRP A 220 10.79 17.21 11.45
N MET A 221 10.36 17.17 10.18
CA MET A 221 10.60 18.28 9.23
C MET A 221 9.51 19.36 9.27
N MET A 222 8.39 19.14 9.97
CA MET A 222 7.24 20.06 10.02
C MET A 222 7.62 21.50 10.45
N PRO A 223 8.44 21.74 11.48
CA PRO A 223 8.79 23.10 11.93
C PRO A 223 9.48 23.94 10.84
N LEU A 224 10.26 23.30 9.95
CA LEU A 224 10.92 23.95 8.81
C LEU A 224 9.90 24.44 7.79
N PHE A 225 8.94 23.58 7.43
CA PHE A 225 7.89 23.93 6.47
C PHE A 225 6.89 24.95 7.05
N GLU A 226 6.52 24.83 8.32
CA GLU A 226 5.64 25.79 9.01
C GLU A 226 6.27 27.19 9.09
N MET A 227 7.58 27.28 9.34
CA MET A 227 8.32 28.54 9.32
C MET A 227 8.22 29.23 7.96
N LEU A 228 8.36 28.45 6.88
CA LEU A 228 8.19 28.91 5.50
C LEU A 228 6.71 29.14 5.10
N GLY A 229 5.73 28.80 5.97
CA GLY A 229 4.30 28.95 5.67
C GLY A 229 3.75 27.90 4.70
N VAL A 230 4.37 26.71 4.67
CA VAL A 230 4.01 25.56 3.84
C VAL A 230 3.37 24.49 4.73
N SER A 231 2.16 24.05 4.38
CA SER A 231 1.44 23.03 5.14
C SER A 231 1.90 21.62 4.76
N VAL A 232 1.99 20.74 5.76
CA VAL A 232 2.33 19.32 5.62
C VAL A 232 1.10 18.48 5.97
N GLY A 233 0.87 17.43 5.19
CA GLY A 233 -0.11 16.37 5.46
C GLY A 233 0.59 15.01 5.55
N ILE A 234 -0.04 14.06 6.22
CA ILE A 234 0.45 12.69 6.41
C ILE A 234 -0.68 11.74 5.99
N ILE A 235 -0.36 10.71 5.21
CA ILE A 235 -1.26 9.61 4.89
C ILE A 235 -0.80 8.38 5.67
N GLN A 236 -1.65 7.89 6.57
CA GLN A 236 -1.51 6.64 7.29
C GLN A 236 -2.54 5.62 6.79
N THR A 237 -2.26 4.33 6.94
CA THR A 237 -3.15 3.22 6.54
C THR A 237 -4.54 3.34 7.17
N GLU A 238 -4.59 3.75 8.45
CA GLU A 238 -5.81 3.94 9.24
C GLU A 238 -6.63 5.20 8.88
N ASP A 239 -6.11 6.11 8.06
CA ASP A 239 -6.81 7.36 7.74
C ASP A 239 -8.09 7.12 6.93
N ASP A 240 -9.18 7.73 7.38
CA ASP A 240 -10.45 7.80 6.66
C ASP A 240 -10.36 8.68 5.40
N GLN A 241 -11.38 8.62 4.55
CA GLN A 241 -11.42 9.42 3.32
C GLN A 241 -11.38 10.94 3.58
N GLY A 242 -11.95 11.42 4.69
CA GLY A 242 -11.89 12.82 5.13
C GLY A 242 -10.48 13.24 5.54
N GLY A 243 -9.81 12.44 6.38
CA GLY A 243 -8.41 12.62 6.78
C GLY A 243 -7.47 12.62 5.57
N ARG A 244 -7.59 11.63 4.68
CA ARG A 244 -6.80 11.57 3.43
C ARG A 244 -6.99 12.80 2.56
N ARG A 245 -8.25 13.23 2.31
CA ARG A 245 -8.53 14.45 1.52
C ARG A 245 -7.94 15.72 2.15
N LYS A 246 -7.93 15.82 3.49
CA LYS A 246 -7.26 16.91 4.22
C LYS A 246 -5.74 16.86 4.01
N SER A 247 -5.12 15.68 4.09
CA SER A 247 -3.67 15.50 3.92
C SER A 247 -3.18 15.68 2.48
N TYR A 248 -3.94 15.28 1.46
CA TYR A 248 -3.69 15.68 0.06
C TYR A 248 -3.98 17.16 -0.21
N GLY A 249 -4.76 17.83 0.65
CA GLY A 249 -5.01 19.26 0.62
C GLY A 249 -3.81 20.10 1.07
N ALA A 250 -2.92 19.56 1.93
CA ALA A 250 -1.69 20.22 2.36
C ALA A 250 -0.74 20.51 1.19
N ALA A 251 0.23 21.41 1.33
CA ALA A 251 1.15 21.77 0.24
C ALA A 251 2.21 20.68 -0.03
N ILE A 252 2.59 19.95 1.01
CA ILE A 252 3.43 18.74 0.96
C ILE A 252 2.66 17.59 1.62
N THR A 253 2.77 16.37 1.09
CA THR A 253 2.09 15.18 1.64
C THR A 253 3.08 14.02 1.79
N TYR A 254 3.26 13.52 3.01
CA TYR A 254 4.05 12.33 3.31
C TYR A 254 3.14 11.10 3.33
N GLY A 255 3.65 9.94 2.94
CA GLY A 255 2.92 8.66 2.97
C GLY A 255 3.78 7.50 2.47
N THR A 256 3.19 6.33 2.34
CA THR A 256 3.86 5.18 1.70
C THR A 256 3.54 5.11 0.22
N ALA A 257 4.46 4.54 -0.59
CA ALA A 257 4.20 4.28 -2.00
C ALA A 257 2.93 3.43 -2.21
N LYS A 258 2.75 2.43 -1.35
CA LYS A 258 1.56 1.59 -1.23
C LYS A 258 0.27 2.43 -1.10
N GLU A 259 0.19 3.34 -0.12
CA GLU A 259 -1.05 4.10 0.11
C GLU A 259 -1.34 5.14 -0.99
N PHE A 260 -0.31 5.78 -1.56
CA PHE A 260 -0.49 6.63 -2.75
C PHE A 260 -1.04 5.83 -3.95
N GLY A 261 -0.56 4.59 -4.13
CA GLY A 261 -1.04 3.70 -5.18
C GLY A 261 -2.47 3.20 -4.94
N PHE A 262 -2.82 2.85 -3.70
CA PHE A 262 -4.19 2.44 -3.37
C PHE A 262 -5.19 3.60 -3.45
N ASP A 263 -4.84 4.82 -3.03
CA ASP A 263 -5.69 6.00 -3.22
C ASP A 263 -5.91 6.31 -4.69
N PHE A 264 -4.87 6.20 -5.54
CA PHE A 264 -5.03 6.31 -6.98
C PHE A 264 -6.01 5.25 -7.54
N LEU A 265 -5.91 3.99 -7.11
CA LEU A 265 -6.83 2.93 -7.54
C LEU A 265 -8.27 3.19 -7.05
N ARG A 266 -8.45 3.61 -5.78
CA ARG A 266 -9.75 3.97 -5.19
C ARG A 266 -10.41 5.12 -5.97
N ASP A 267 -9.70 6.22 -6.19
CA ASP A 267 -10.18 7.38 -6.95
C ASP A 267 -10.56 7.02 -8.39
N ARG A 268 -9.80 6.12 -9.04
CA ARG A 268 -10.10 5.64 -10.40
C ARG A 268 -11.32 4.72 -10.46
N LEU A 269 -11.61 3.95 -9.41
CA LEU A 269 -12.84 3.17 -9.31
C LEU A 269 -14.06 4.06 -9.08
N LEU A 270 -13.96 5.02 -8.17
CA LEU A 270 -15.02 6.00 -7.89
C LEU A 270 -15.40 6.81 -9.14
N LEU A 271 -14.41 7.35 -9.86
CA LEU A 271 -14.64 8.06 -11.13
C LEU A 271 -15.27 7.18 -12.22
N ARG A 272 -14.95 5.87 -12.25
CA ARG A 272 -15.62 4.91 -13.17
C ARG A 272 -17.07 4.66 -12.78
N ALA A 273 -17.39 4.57 -11.49
CA ALA A 273 -18.75 4.43 -11.01
C ALA A 273 -19.59 5.67 -11.36
N GLN A 274 -19.11 6.86 -11.00
CA GLN A 274 -19.79 8.14 -11.29
C GLN A 274 -20.06 8.35 -12.79
N ASN A 275 -19.08 8.02 -13.67
CA ASN A 275 -19.26 8.12 -15.12
C ASN A 275 -20.30 7.11 -15.67
N ARG A 276 -20.41 5.91 -15.10
CA ARG A 276 -21.47 4.94 -15.47
C ARG A 276 -22.85 5.47 -15.07
N MET A 277 -23.02 5.93 -13.82
CA MET A 277 -24.28 6.51 -13.36
C MET A 277 -24.73 7.68 -14.23
N GLN A 278 -23.81 8.56 -14.65
CA GLN A 278 -24.15 9.68 -15.54
C GLN A 278 -24.55 9.23 -16.96
N THR A 279 -24.16 8.03 -17.38
CA THR A 279 -24.55 7.41 -18.65
C THR A 279 -25.90 6.67 -18.51
N GLU A 280 -26.10 5.93 -17.43
CA GLU A 280 -27.32 5.18 -17.11
C GLU A 280 -28.51 6.11 -16.81
N MET A 281 -28.26 7.28 -16.21
CA MET A 281 -29.28 8.32 -15.99
C MET A 281 -29.83 8.93 -17.30
N LEU A 282 -29.18 8.68 -18.45
CA LEU A 282 -29.67 9.03 -19.78
C LEU A 282 -30.44 7.88 -20.49
N GLY A 283 -30.57 6.70 -19.87
CA GLY A 283 -31.21 5.53 -20.48
C GLY A 283 -31.82 4.55 -19.48
N SER A 284 -33.10 4.74 -19.16
CA SER A 284 -33.98 3.77 -18.48
C SER A 284 -33.42 3.14 -17.20
N GLY A 285 -33.42 3.91 -16.11
CA GLY A 285 -32.77 3.52 -14.86
C GLY A 285 -33.45 2.38 -14.08
N ASP A 286 -32.60 1.49 -13.56
CA ASP A 286 -32.76 0.75 -12.30
C ASP A 286 -31.35 0.50 -11.71
N GLY A 287 -31.23 0.21 -10.40
CA GLY A 287 -30.01 -0.39 -9.81
C GLY A 287 -28.73 0.46 -9.73
N GLY A 288 -28.81 1.76 -9.40
CA GLY A 288 -27.63 2.64 -9.33
C GLY A 288 -26.61 2.33 -8.20
N PHE A 289 -25.42 1.84 -8.55
CA PHE A 289 -24.28 1.61 -7.64
C PHE A 289 -23.61 2.92 -7.12
N SER A 290 -24.17 3.53 -6.08
CA SER A 290 -23.36 4.35 -5.15
C SER A 290 -23.99 4.44 -3.76
N ASN A 291 -23.27 4.00 -2.73
CA ASN A 291 -23.56 4.45 -1.38
C ASN A 291 -23.12 5.92 -1.22
N SER A 292 -23.91 6.66 -0.45
CA SER A 292 -23.84 8.11 -0.29
C SER A 292 -22.46 8.64 0.15
N GLY A 293 -21.96 9.68 -0.52
CA GLY A 293 -20.99 10.64 0.05
C GLY A 293 -19.54 10.58 -0.45
N ASP A 294 -19.09 9.46 -1.04
CA ASP A 294 -17.70 9.26 -1.45
C ASP A 294 -17.20 10.28 -2.50
N GLN A 295 -15.99 10.81 -2.28
CA GLN A 295 -15.34 11.76 -3.19
C GLN A 295 -13.84 11.47 -3.34
N VAL A 296 -13.29 11.86 -4.48
CA VAL A 296 -11.86 11.76 -4.80
C VAL A 296 -10.99 12.35 -3.67
N VAL A 297 -9.90 11.66 -3.30
CA VAL A 297 -8.95 12.13 -2.28
C VAL A 297 -7.70 12.79 -2.88
N MET A 298 -7.18 12.28 -4.00
CA MET A 298 -5.99 12.84 -4.65
C MET A 298 -6.34 14.03 -5.55
N ARG A 299 -5.73 15.19 -5.30
CA ARG A 299 -5.87 16.38 -6.17
C ARG A 299 -5.01 16.34 -7.46
N GLY A 300 -4.27 15.25 -7.70
CA GLY A 300 -3.37 15.07 -8.84
C GLY A 300 -1.98 14.56 -8.46
N MET A 301 -1.12 14.38 -9.46
CA MET A 301 0.24 13.87 -9.32
C MET A 301 1.21 14.85 -10.00
N HIS A 302 1.78 15.78 -9.22
CA HIS A 302 2.68 16.82 -9.77
C HIS A 302 4.17 16.49 -9.60
N PHE A 303 4.56 16.12 -8.39
CA PHE A 303 5.92 15.73 -8.02
C PHE A 303 5.84 14.70 -6.89
N CYS A 304 6.65 13.66 -6.97
CA CYS A 304 6.85 12.68 -5.90
C CYS A 304 8.36 12.45 -5.75
N LEU A 305 8.84 12.54 -4.51
CA LEU A 305 10.17 12.11 -4.12
C LEU A 305 10.05 10.75 -3.42
N VAL A 306 10.85 9.78 -3.83
CA VAL A 306 10.86 8.42 -3.27
C VAL A 306 12.12 8.27 -2.43
N ASP A 307 11.96 8.03 -1.13
CA ASP A 307 13.04 7.61 -0.23
C ASP A 307 13.16 6.07 -0.24
N GLU A 308 14.37 5.54 -0.03
CA GLU A 308 14.71 4.13 -0.29
C GLU A 308 14.17 3.63 -1.65
N ALA A 309 14.50 4.40 -2.68
CA ALA A 309 13.97 4.23 -4.04
C ALA A 309 14.37 2.91 -4.72
N ASP A 310 15.39 2.22 -4.25
CA ASP A 310 15.70 0.83 -4.62
C ASP A 310 14.68 -0.15 -4.02
N SER A 311 14.44 -0.06 -2.71
CA SER A 311 13.46 -0.86 -1.98
C SER A 311 12.06 -0.72 -2.61
N ILE A 312 11.65 0.52 -2.90
CA ILE A 312 10.31 0.80 -3.44
C ILE A 312 10.21 0.49 -4.95
N LEU A 313 11.12 1.01 -5.78
CA LEU A 313 10.98 0.95 -7.25
C LEU A 313 11.60 -0.30 -7.88
N ILE A 314 12.27 -1.16 -7.09
CA ILE A 314 12.85 -2.43 -7.56
C ILE A 314 12.32 -3.61 -6.74
N ASP A 315 12.40 -3.57 -5.41
CA ASP A 315 12.06 -4.73 -4.57
C ASP A 315 10.55 -4.88 -4.32
N GLU A 316 9.83 -3.81 -3.96
CA GLU A 316 8.36 -3.82 -3.79
C GLU A 316 7.64 -3.91 -5.16
N ALA A 317 8.13 -3.17 -6.17
CA ALA A 317 7.55 -3.10 -7.52
C ALA A 317 7.43 -4.44 -8.26
N ARG A 318 8.01 -5.53 -7.73
CA ARG A 318 7.77 -6.91 -8.19
C ARG A 318 6.31 -7.35 -8.00
N THR A 319 5.59 -6.79 -7.02
CA THR A 319 4.21 -7.15 -6.71
C THR A 319 3.26 -6.01 -7.09
N PRO A 320 2.28 -6.22 -7.99
CA PRO A 320 1.33 -5.18 -8.37
C PRO A 320 0.36 -4.85 -7.23
N LEU A 321 -0.01 -3.59 -7.08
CA LEU A 321 -1.12 -3.19 -6.20
C LEU A 321 -2.45 -3.55 -6.86
N ILE A 322 -3.32 -4.25 -6.12
CA ILE A 322 -4.59 -4.79 -6.61
C ILE A 322 -5.69 -4.47 -5.59
N ILE A 323 -6.80 -3.87 -6.04
CA ILE A 323 -8.05 -3.79 -5.27
C ILE A 323 -8.96 -4.94 -5.71
N GLY A 324 -9.46 -5.71 -4.73
CA GLY A 324 -10.43 -6.78 -4.97
C GLY A 324 -11.81 -6.25 -5.40
N SER A 325 -12.57 -7.05 -6.15
CA SER A 325 -13.91 -6.70 -6.66
C SER A 325 -15.06 -7.43 -5.97
N ILE A 326 -14.80 -8.09 -4.84
CA ILE A 326 -15.79 -8.87 -4.11
C ILE A 326 -15.87 -8.28 -2.71
N GLU A 327 -17.03 -7.71 -2.38
CA GLU A 327 -17.39 -7.30 -1.02
C GLU A 327 -17.54 -8.56 -0.15
N ASP A 328 -17.19 -8.50 1.14
CA ASP A 328 -17.24 -9.69 2.01
C ASP A 328 -18.66 -10.29 2.10
N THR A 329 -19.69 -9.46 2.01
CA THR A 329 -21.11 -9.87 1.86
C THR A 329 -21.36 -10.76 0.64
N VAL A 330 -20.74 -10.45 -0.51
CA VAL A 330 -20.84 -11.22 -1.76
C VAL A 330 -19.97 -12.49 -1.66
N ARG A 331 -18.83 -12.42 -0.98
CA ARG A 331 -17.99 -13.59 -0.69
C ARG A 331 -18.74 -14.61 0.16
N ASP A 332 -19.36 -14.17 1.25
CA ASP A 332 -20.15 -15.01 2.16
C ASP A 332 -21.39 -15.58 1.45
N GLN A 333 -22.06 -14.78 0.62
CA GLN A 333 -23.17 -15.24 -0.23
C GLN A 333 -22.74 -16.38 -1.16
N ILE A 334 -21.57 -16.29 -1.79
CA ILE A 334 -21.01 -17.34 -2.65
C ILE A 334 -20.68 -18.60 -1.82
N ILE A 335 -20.05 -18.44 -0.64
CA ILE A 335 -19.71 -19.55 0.27
C ILE A 335 -20.97 -20.29 0.74
N GLU A 336 -21.99 -19.58 1.21
CA GLU A 336 -23.25 -20.19 1.63
C GLU A 336 -23.98 -20.87 0.46
N THR A 337 -23.97 -20.28 -0.74
CA THR A 337 -24.64 -20.88 -1.90
C THR A 337 -23.94 -22.16 -2.35
N TYR A 338 -22.61 -22.25 -2.29
CA TYR A 338 -21.89 -23.50 -2.52
C TYR A 338 -22.21 -24.57 -1.45
N LYS A 339 -22.22 -24.21 -0.15
CA LYS A 339 -22.56 -25.15 0.94
C LYS A 339 -24.00 -25.67 0.81
N TRP A 340 -24.95 -24.78 0.63
CA TRP A 340 -26.36 -25.10 0.40
C TRP A 340 -26.55 -26.01 -0.82
N ALA A 341 -25.84 -25.75 -1.92
CA ALA A 341 -25.90 -26.61 -3.10
C ALA A 341 -25.24 -27.98 -2.89
N ALA A 342 -24.19 -28.06 -2.07
CA ALA A 342 -23.58 -29.33 -1.66
C ALA A 342 -24.54 -30.17 -0.82
N GLU A 343 -25.12 -29.59 0.25
CA GLU A 343 -26.10 -30.24 1.13
C GLU A 343 -27.32 -30.80 0.38
N ASN A 344 -27.79 -30.07 -0.65
CA ASN A 344 -29.06 -30.39 -1.30
C ASN A 344 -28.93 -31.22 -2.59
N ALA A 345 -27.77 -31.28 -3.25
CA ALA A 345 -27.59 -32.06 -4.48
C ALA A 345 -27.88 -33.57 -4.35
N PRO A 346 -27.57 -34.26 -3.23
CA PRO A 346 -27.97 -35.66 -3.02
C PRO A 346 -29.49 -35.91 -3.05
N LEU A 347 -30.32 -34.87 -2.96
CA LEU A 347 -31.78 -34.95 -3.05
C LEU A 347 -32.30 -34.99 -4.50
N PHE A 348 -31.43 -34.91 -5.52
CA PHE A 348 -31.82 -34.83 -6.92
C PHE A 348 -31.59 -36.16 -7.65
N GLU A 349 -32.63 -36.65 -8.31
CA GLU A 349 -32.63 -37.93 -9.03
C GLU A 349 -32.58 -37.71 -10.53
N LEU A 350 -31.78 -38.53 -11.23
CA LEU A 350 -31.66 -38.54 -12.69
C LEU A 350 -33.02 -38.90 -13.33
N ASP A 351 -33.29 -38.38 -14.52
CA ASP A 351 -34.50 -38.60 -15.33
C ASP A 351 -35.83 -38.09 -14.72
N GLU A 352 -35.85 -37.71 -13.43
CA GLU A 352 -36.94 -36.92 -12.84
C GLU A 352 -36.54 -35.45 -12.63
N HIS A 353 -35.42 -35.20 -11.95
CA HIS A 353 -35.06 -33.88 -11.46
C HIS A 353 -33.99 -33.19 -12.32
N PHE A 354 -33.08 -33.95 -12.90
CA PHE A 354 -32.11 -33.45 -13.86
C PHE A 354 -31.88 -34.48 -14.98
N GLU A 355 -31.48 -33.99 -16.13
CA GLU A 355 -31.06 -34.77 -17.29
C GLU A 355 -29.56 -34.50 -17.55
N ILE A 356 -28.89 -35.38 -18.30
CA ILE A 356 -27.49 -35.22 -18.71
C ILE A 356 -27.44 -35.14 -20.24
N ASP A 357 -26.93 -34.04 -20.76
CA ASP A 357 -26.68 -33.88 -22.19
C ASP A 357 -25.56 -34.84 -22.62
N ASP A 358 -25.87 -35.77 -23.53
CA ASP A 358 -24.94 -36.81 -23.95
C ASP A 358 -23.84 -36.32 -24.91
N GLU A 359 -24.01 -35.17 -25.57
CA GLU A 359 -22.99 -34.54 -26.41
C GLU A 359 -22.10 -33.58 -25.60
N THR A 360 -22.69 -32.71 -24.78
CA THR A 360 -21.94 -31.65 -24.07
C THR A 360 -21.52 -32.03 -22.64
N LYS A 361 -22.03 -33.15 -22.10
CA LYS A 361 -21.85 -33.60 -20.70
C LYS A 361 -22.16 -32.51 -19.66
N ARG A 362 -23.22 -31.74 -19.95
CA ARG A 362 -23.87 -30.81 -19.03
C ARG A 362 -24.95 -31.52 -18.23
N TYR A 363 -25.22 -30.98 -17.05
CA TYR A 363 -26.31 -31.41 -16.17
C TYR A 363 -27.33 -30.28 -16.22
N GLU A 364 -28.58 -30.58 -16.59
CA GLU A 364 -29.63 -29.57 -16.70
C GLU A 364 -30.85 -29.98 -15.87
N LEU A 365 -31.33 -29.06 -15.02
CA LEU A 365 -32.49 -29.29 -14.17
C LEU A 365 -33.77 -29.28 -15.00
N THR A 366 -34.58 -30.33 -14.84
CA THR A 366 -35.91 -30.44 -15.45
C THR A 366 -36.87 -29.42 -14.84
N ALA A 367 -38.08 -29.30 -15.40
CA ALA A 367 -39.15 -28.49 -14.81
C ALA A 367 -39.52 -28.94 -13.37
N ARG A 368 -39.33 -30.23 -13.03
CA ARG A 368 -39.46 -30.74 -11.64
C ARG A 368 -38.26 -30.32 -10.80
N GLY A 369 -37.03 -30.49 -11.30
CA GLY A 369 -35.80 -30.05 -10.64
C GLY A 369 -35.82 -28.57 -10.24
N ARG A 370 -36.08 -27.67 -11.20
CA ARG A 370 -36.17 -26.22 -10.95
C ARG A 370 -37.28 -25.87 -9.96
N SER A 371 -38.36 -26.65 -9.91
CA SER A 371 -39.43 -26.49 -8.92
C SER A 371 -39.02 -26.97 -7.52
N LYS A 372 -38.27 -28.08 -7.43
CA LYS A 372 -37.65 -28.56 -6.17
C LYS A 372 -36.67 -27.53 -5.63
N VAL A 373 -35.73 -27.03 -6.44
CA VAL A 373 -34.76 -25.98 -6.07
C VAL A 373 -35.46 -24.76 -5.45
N ARG A 374 -36.56 -24.28 -6.05
CA ARG A 374 -37.34 -23.16 -5.48
C ARG A 374 -37.93 -23.49 -4.11
N ALA A 375 -38.44 -24.70 -3.91
CA ALA A 375 -39.05 -25.16 -2.66
C ALA A 375 -38.06 -25.49 -1.52
N LEU A 376 -36.77 -25.72 -1.81
CA LEU A 376 -35.76 -26.00 -0.77
C LEU A 376 -35.65 -24.85 0.26
N PRO A 377 -35.41 -25.15 1.56
CA PRO A 377 -34.98 -24.16 2.54
C PRO A 377 -33.74 -23.39 2.07
N LYS A 378 -33.59 -22.13 2.48
CA LYS A 378 -32.50 -21.21 2.13
C LYS A 378 -32.18 -20.30 3.31
N SER A 379 -30.94 -19.87 3.45
CA SER A 379 -30.57 -18.72 4.29
C SER A 379 -31.00 -17.41 3.64
N ASP A 380 -30.88 -16.28 4.35
CA ASP A 380 -31.20 -14.97 3.78
C ASP A 380 -30.16 -14.49 2.75
N LEU A 381 -28.90 -14.93 2.84
CA LEU A 381 -27.89 -14.70 1.79
C LEU A 381 -28.17 -15.54 0.54
N VAL A 382 -28.52 -16.83 0.68
CA VAL A 382 -28.91 -17.65 -0.48
C VAL A 382 -30.21 -17.16 -1.12
N ARG A 383 -31.10 -16.48 -0.39
CA ARG A 383 -32.30 -15.82 -0.94
C ARG A 383 -31.99 -14.62 -1.84
N THR A 384 -30.86 -13.94 -1.67
CA THR A 384 -30.48 -12.78 -2.51
C THR A 384 -29.68 -13.18 -3.75
N MET A 385 -29.31 -14.46 -3.90
CA MET A 385 -28.73 -15.01 -5.13
C MET A 385 -29.79 -15.05 -6.25
N GLY A 386 -29.37 -14.92 -7.51
CA GLY A 386 -30.28 -15.06 -8.65
C GLY A 386 -30.82 -16.48 -8.79
N LEU A 387 -32.07 -16.62 -9.23
CA LEU A 387 -32.69 -17.94 -9.42
C LEU A 387 -32.02 -18.78 -10.52
N VAL A 388 -31.40 -18.15 -11.51
CA VAL A 388 -30.63 -18.84 -12.55
C VAL A 388 -29.33 -19.37 -11.96
N ASP A 389 -28.60 -18.54 -11.23
CA ASP A 389 -27.36 -18.91 -10.56
C ASP A 389 -27.60 -20.06 -9.58
N MET A 390 -28.67 -20.01 -8.78
CA MET A 390 -29.09 -21.12 -7.90
C MET A 390 -29.30 -22.45 -8.64
N TYR A 391 -29.80 -22.43 -9.89
CA TYR A 391 -29.89 -23.65 -10.71
C TYR A 391 -28.48 -24.14 -11.09
N GLU A 392 -27.60 -23.26 -11.57
CA GLU A 392 -26.22 -23.64 -11.90
C GLU A 392 -25.45 -24.20 -10.69
N TYR A 393 -25.60 -23.60 -9.50
CA TYR A 393 -24.96 -24.10 -8.27
C TYR A 393 -25.40 -25.53 -7.95
N ILE A 394 -26.70 -25.84 -8.10
CA ILE A 394 -27.24 -27.19 -7.91
C ILE A 394 -26.77 -28.14 -9.03
N GLU A 395 -26.81 -27.75 -10.30
CA GLU A 395 -26.35 -28.56 -11.45
C GLU A 395 -24.85 -28.91 -11.34
N ARG A 396 -24.03 -27.92 -10.98
CA ARG A 396 -22.59 -28.05 -10.69
C ARG A 396 -22.34 -28.99 -9.50
N SER A 397 -23.16 -28.90 -8.45
CA SER A 397 -23.07 -29.77 -7.27
C SER A 397 -23.51 -31.22 -7.55
N ILE A 398 -24.56 -31.43 -8.34
CA ILE A 398 -24.97 -32.77 -8.81
C ILE A 398 -23.84 -33.42 -9.62
N LYS A 399 -23.15 -32.64 -10.47
CA LYS A 399 -21.99 -33.09 -11.23
C LYS A 399 -20.81 -33.52 -10.33
N THR A 400 -20.42 -32.69 -9.35
CA THR A 400 -19.32 -33.01 -8.42
C THR A 400 -19.65 -34.13 -7.43
N HIS A 401 -20.92 -34.36 -7.12
CA HIS A 401 -21.35 -35.54 -6.37
C HIS A 401 -21.23 -36.84 -7.18
N ARG A 402 -21.46 -36.81 -8.49
CA ARG A 402 -21.54 -38.02 -9.34
C ARG A 402 -20.23 -38.40 -10.04
N GLU A 403 -19.48 -37.42 -10.56
CA GLU A 403 -18.30 -37.69 -11.40
C GLU A 403 -16.97 -37.65 -10.64
N PHE A 404 -16.89 -36.76 -9.65
CA PHE A 404 -15.65 -36.46 -8.92
C PHE A 404 -15.69 -37.22 -7.59
N LEU A 405 -14.85 -38.25 -7.44
CA LEU A 405 -14.86 -39.14 -6.28
C LEU A 405 -13.53 -39.03 -5.50
N LEU A 406 -13.66 -38.99 -4.17
CA LEU A 406 -12.54 -39.03 -3.23
C LEU A 406 -11.74 -40.33 -3.42
N ASN A 407 -10.41 -40.24 -3.35
CA ASN A 407 -9.45 -41.29 -3.66
C ASN A 407 -9.48 -41.79 -5.13
N ARG A 408 -10.09 -41.02 -6.05
CA ARG A 408 -10.04 -41.29 -7.49
C ARG A 408 -9.64 -40.06 -8.31
N GLN A 409 -10.40 -38.97 -8.25
CA GLN A 409 -10.08 -37.72 -8.94
C GLN A 409 -9.43 -36.67 -8.03
N TYR A 410 -9.64 -36.77 -6.71
CA TYR A 410 -8.95 -35.97 -5.69
C TYR A 410 -8.65 -36.79 -4.44
N VAL A 411 -7.75 -36.26 -3.63
CA VAL A 411 -7.57 -36.61 -2.21
C VAL A 411 -7.68 -35.33 -1.37
N ILE A 412 -8.03 -35.49 -0.09
CA ILE A 412 -7.98 -34.42 0.91
C ILE A 412 -6.63 -34.53 1.65
N ARG A 413 -5.93 -33.42 1.85
CA ARG A 413 -4.65 -33.35 2.60
C ARG A 413 -4.49 -32.00 3.30
N PRO A 414 -3.75 -31.92 4.42
CA PRO A 414 -3.32 -30.64 4.99
C PRO A 414 -2.52 -29.81 3.97
N SER A 415 -2.78 -28.51 3.94
CA SER A 415 -2.12 -27.57 3.03
C SER A 415 -0.65 -27.35 3.41
N GLU A 416 0.22 -27.21 2.41
CA GLU A 416 1.64 -26.82 2.63
C GLU A 416 1.78 -25.43 3.26
N LYS A 417 0.76 -24.58 3.19
CA LYS A 417 0.78 -23.19 3.66
C LYS A 417 0.28 -23.03 5.08
N ASP A 418 -0.70 -23.84 5.47
CA ASP A 418 -1.20 -23.93 6.85
C ASP A 418 -1.55 -25.40 7.15
N PRO A 419 -0.73 -26.11 7.96
CA PRO A 419 -0.99 -27.51 8.32
C PRO A 419 -2.28 -27.77 9.11
N ASN A 420 -3.01 -26.72 9.52
CA ASN A 420 -4.31 -26.82 10.18
C ASN A 420 -5.50 -26.79 9.21
N VAL A 421 -5.26 -26.51 7.93
CA VAL A 421 -6.30 -26.38 6.89
C VAL A 421 -6.14 -27.49 5.87
N ASP A 422 -7.17 -28.34 5.71
CA ASP A 422 -7.23 -29.32 4.62
C ASP A 422 -7.47 -28.64 3.26
N GLU A 423 -6.91 -29.20 2.18
CA GLU A 423 -7.15 -28.78 0.80
C GLU A 423 -7.44 -29.97 -0.14
N ILE A 424 -8.13 -29.68 -1.24
CA ILE A 424 -8.48 -30.64 -2.29
C ILE A 424 -7.33 -30.75 -3.29
N VAL A 425 -6.59 -31.86 -3.27
CA VAL A 425 -5.47 -32.11 -4.19
C VAL A 425 -5.92 -33.00 -5.35
N ILE A 426 -5.74 -32.53 -6.59
CA ILE A 426 -6.14 -33.25 -7.81
C ILE A 426 -5.24 -34.48 -8.03
N VAL A 427 -5.83 -35.61 -8.39
CA VAL A 427 -5.12 -36.82 -8.86
C VAL A 427 -5.12 -36.83 -10.40
N ASP A 428 -3.95 -37.03 -10.99
CA ASP A 428 -3.78 -37.18 -12.44
C ASP A 428 -4.24 -38.59 -12.91
N GLU A 429 -5.25 -38.64 -13.79
CA GLU A 429 -5.90 -39.90 -14.20
C GLU A 429 -5.00 -40.86 -14.99
N PHE A 430 -3.90 -40.38 -15.57
CA PHE A 430 -2.97 -41.20 -16.37
C PHE A 430 -1.79 -41.73 -15.56
N THR A 431 -1.36 -41.00 -14.53
CA THR A 431 -0.12 -41.29 -13.79
C THR A 431 -0.33 -41.58 -12.31
N GLY A 432 -1.53 -41.33 -11.76
CA GLY A 432 -1.83 -41.45 -10.33
C GLY A 432 -1.08 -40.43 -9.46
N ARG A 433 -0.41 -39.44 -10.06
CA ARG A 433 0.36 -38.42 -9.35
C ARG A 433 -0.56 -37.33 -8.82
N LEU A 434 -0.13 -36.69 -7.74
CA LEU A 434 -0.78 -35.51 -7.21
C LEU A 434 -0.38 -34.28 -8.03
N ALA A 435 -1.36 -33.45 -8.38
CA ALA A 435 -1.18 -32.19 -9.06
C ALA A 435 -1.44 -31.03 -8.07
N GLU A 436 -0.54 -30.91 -7.10
CA GLU A 436 -0.57 -29.91 -6.03
C GLU A 436 -0.62 -28.47 -6.61
N GLY A 437 -1.36 -27.58 -5.96
CA GLY A 437 -1.63 -26.22 -6.43
C GLY A 437 -2.54 -26.09 -7.66
N ARG A 438 -2.95 -27.18 -8.33
CA ARG A 438 -3.87 -27.16 -9.48
C ARG A 438 -5.32 -27.17 -8.99
N LYS A 439 -6.14 -26.22 -9.45
CA LYS A 439 -7.60 -26.19 -9.22
C LYS A 439 -8.39 -26.43 -10.51
N TRP A 440 -9.59 -27.02 -10.40
CA TRP A 440 -10.55 -27.07 -11.51
C TRP A 440 -11.20 -25.71 -11.74
N ARG A 441 -11.71 -25.48 -12.96
CA ARG A 441 -12.35 -24.22 -13.37
C ARG A 441 -13.86 -24.23 -13.10
N ASP A 442 -14.52 -23.14 -13.45
CA ASP A 442 -15.98 -23.05 -13.59
C ASP A 442 -16.78 -23.42 -12.32
N GLY A 443 -16.17 -23.17 -11.17
CA GLY A 443 -16.71 -23.44 -9.83
C GLY A 443 -16.62 -24.91 -9.38
N ILE A 444 -16.09 -25.81 -10.21
CA ILE A 444 -16.04 -27.26 -9.90
C ILE A 444 -15.20 -27.52 -8.65
N HIS A 445 -14.07 -26.83 -8.48
CA HIS A 445 -13.20 -27.02 -7.33
C HIS A 445 -13.86 -26.55 -6.02
N GLN A 446 -14.49 -25.37 -6.03
CA GLN A 446 -15.25 -24.82 -4.91
C GLN A 446 -16.47 -25.69 -4.55
N SER A 447 -17.09 -26.34 -5.54
CA SER A 447 -18.17 -27.29 -5.31
C SER A 447 -17.67 -28.63 -4.72
N ILE A 448 -16.42 -29.02 -4.93
CA ILE A 448 -15.80 -30.18 -4.26
C ILE A 448 -15.34 -29.81 -2.84
N GLU A 449 -14.75 -28.62 -2.65
CA GLU A 449 -14.44 -28.08 -1.32
C GLU A 449 -15.72 -28.07 -0.44
N ALA A 450 -16.83 -27.55 -0.96
CA ALA A 450 -18.12 -27.53 -0.28
C ALA A 450 -18.72 -28.92 0.00
N LYS A 451 -18.55 -29.87 -0.92
CA LYS A 451 -19.02 -31.26 -0.79
C LYS A 451 -18.31 -32.02 0.34
N GLU A 452 -17.01 -31.83 0.48
CA GLU A 452 -16.19 -32.52 1.48
C GLU A 452 -16.12 -31.74 2.82
N GLY A 453 -16.77 -30.58 2.93
CA GLY A 453 -16.76 -29.74 4.14
C GLY A 453 -15.48 -28.91 4.35
N VAL A 454 -14.64 -28.80 3.32
CA VAL A 454 -13.36 -28.09 3.30
C VAL A 454 -13.58 -26.58 3.11
N GLU A 455 -12.58 -25.73 3.44
CA GLU A 455 -12.67 -24.29 3.23
C GLU A 455 -12.83 -23.96 1.73
N ILE A 456 -13.83 -23.13 1.40
CA ILE A 456 -14.22 -22.84 0.02
C ILE A 456 -13.40 -21.67 -0.52
N SER A 457 -12.54 -21.95 -1.50
CA SER A 457 -11.59 -21.01 -2.09
C SER A 457 -12.26 -20.05 -3.09
N VAL A 458 -13.06 -19.10 -2.59
CA VAL A 458 -13.67 -18.06 -3.44
C VAL A 458 -12.57 -17.26 -4.17
N PRO A 459 -12.58 -17.19 -5.51
CA PRO A 459 -11.59 -16.42 -6.25
C PRO A 459 -11.82 -14.93 -6.06
N THR A 460 -10.87 -14.21 -5.45
CA THR A 460 -10.92 -12.75 -5.34
C THR A 460 -10.79 -12.10 -6.72
N GLY A 461 -11.93 -11.65 -7.27
CA GLY A 461 -11.97 -10.85 -8.48
C GLY A 461 -11.18 -9.55 -8.34
N GLN A 462 -10.72 -8.97 -9.45
CA GLN A 462 -9.88 -7.76 -9.45
C GLN A 462 -10.66 -6.55 -9.99
N ALA A 463 -10.87 -5.54 -9.15
CA ALA A 463 -11.57 -4.31 -9.54
C ALA A 463 -10.63 -3.35 -10.28
N ALA A 464 -9.41 -3.19 -9.75
CA ALA A 464 -8.37 -2.37 -10.34
C ALA A 464 -6.98 -2.89 -9.97
N ARG A 465 -6.00 -2.62 -10.83
CA ARG A 465 -4.61 -3.01 -10.67
C ARG A 465 -3.67 -1.93 -11.22
N ILE A 466 -2.53 -1.72 -10.57
CA ILE A 466 -1.39 -0.94 -11.08
C ILE A 466 -0.07 -1.64 -10.73
N THR A 467 0.99 -1.26 -11.42
CA THR A 467 2.40 -1.53 -11.14
C THR A 467 3.10 -0.20 -11.00
#